data_AF-A0A969LIL8-F1
#
_entry.id   AF-A0A969LIL8-F1
#
_cell.length_a   1.000
_cell.length_b   1.000
_cell.length_c   1.000
_cell.angle_alpha   90.00
_cell.angle_beta   90.00
_cell.angle_gamma   90.00
#
_symmetry.space_group_name_H-M   'P 1'
#
loop_
_entity.id
_entity.type
_entity.pdbx_description
1 polymer ?
#
loop_
_entity_poly.entity_id
_entity_poly.type
_entity_poly.pdbx_seq_one_letter_code
_entity_poly.pdbx_strand_id
1 'polypeptide(L)'
;MTTDSGARLAALALAQGEGEALWFGNSLATIKADGEATGGHCAVIEVLSPQGNGPPLHVHRNEDEWFYVLEGEMLFWVNGQTITCGPGSFAFAPRNLPHTFT
;
A
#
# COMPACT_ATOMS: atom_id res chain seq x y z
N MET A 1 7.39 -9.31 29.03
CA MET A 1 6.18 -10.14 28.84
C MET A 1 5.57 -9.73 27.51
N THR A 2 6.01 -10.39 26.43
CA THR A 2 5.33 -10.32 25.14
C THR A 2 4.14 -11.25 25.23
N THR A 3 2.93 -10.71 25.20
CA THR A 3 1.74 -11.50 24.93
C THR A 3 1.91 -12.05 23.52
N ASP A 4 2.24 -13.32 23.41
CA ASP A 4 1.99 -14.11 22.22
C ASP A 4 0.46 -14.16 22.09
N SER A 5 -0.11 -13.15 21.45
CA SER A 5 -1.47 -13.23 20.95
C SER A 5 -1.41 -14.25 19.82
N GLY A 6 -1.56 -15.52 20.19
CA GLY A 6 -1.67 -16.65 19.27
C GLY A 6 -2.95 -16.55 18.43
N ALA A 7 -3.16 -15.41 17.76
CA ALA A 7 -4.03 -15.28 16.62
C ALA A 7 -3.45 -16.21 15.57
N ARG A 8 -4.01 -17.41 15.51
CA ARG A 8 -3.71 -18.37 14.45
C ARG A 8 -3.97 -17.67 13.13
N LEU A 9 -2.93 -17.54 12.29
CA LEU A 9 -3.09 -17.06 10.92
C LEU A 9 -4.25 -17.83 10.26
N ALA A 10 -5.26 -17.07 9.83
CA ALA A 10 -6.45 -17.61 9.18
C ALA A 10 -6.40 -17.31 7.69
N ALA A 11 -6.98 -18.19 6.88
CA ALA A 11 -7.20 -17.87 5.48
C ALA A 11 -8.18 -16.68 5.38
N LEU A 12 -7.83 -15.70 4.57
CA LEU A 12 -8.62 -14.49 4.36
C LEU A 12 -9.01 -14.39 2.88
N ALA A 13 -10.28 -14.13 2.61
CA ALA A 13 -10.80 -13.83 1.29
C ALA A 13 -11.79 -12.68 1.44
N LEU A 14 -11.53 -11.57 0.74
CA LEU A 14 -12.37 -10.38 0.72
C LEU A 14 -12.72 -10.06 -0.73
N ALA A 15 -14.00 -9.78 -0.98
CA ALA A 15 -14.47 -9.30 -2.26
C ALA A 15 -14.04 -7.84 -2.51
N GLN A 16 -14.37 -7.33 -3.69
CA GLN A 16 -14.23 -5.91 -3.99
C GLN A 16 -15.04 -5.08 -2.98
N GLY A 17 -14.43 -4.02 -2.46
CA GLY A 17 -15.04 -3.15 -1.44
C GLY A 17 -15.10 -3.71 -0.02
N GLU A 18 -14.82 -5.01 0.21
CA GLU A 18 -14.72 -5.56 1.57
C GLU A 18 -13.36 -5.25 2.20
N GLY A 19 -13.34 -5.11 3.53
CA GLY A 19 -12.17 -4.68 4.31
C GLY A 19 -12.51 -3.48 5.21
N GLU A 20 -11.62 -3.15 6.14
CA GLU A 20 -11.78 -1.93 6.93
C GLU A 20 -11.48 -0.70 6.06
N ALA A 21 -12.45 0.21 5.94
CA ALA A 21 -12.29 1.41 5.11
C ALA A 21 -12.03 2.64 5.98
N LEU A 22 -10.91 3.32 5.72
CA LEU A 22 -10.43 4.49 6.46
C LEU A 22 -10.13 5.63 5.48
N TRP A 23 -10.50 6.85 5.87
CA TRP A 23 -10.08 8.05 5.14
C TRP A 23 -8.70 8.50 5.60
N PHE A 24 -7.78 8.66 4.65
CA PHE A 24 -6.41 9.08 4.91
C PHE A 24 -5.92 10.00 3.79
N GLY A 25 -5.53 11.24 4.13
CA GLY A 25 -4.92 12.15 3.16
C GLY A 25 -5.74 12.36 1.89
N ASN A 26 -7.07 12.52 2.02
CA ASN A 26 -8.02 12.65 0.91
C ASN A 26 -8.17 11.40 0.00
N SER A 27 -7.61 10.27 0.41
CA SER A 27 -7.81 8.95 -0.19
C SER A 27 -8.69 8.09 0.70
N LEU A 28 -9.44 7.18 0.07
CA LEU A 28 -10.09 6.07 0.76
C LEU A 28 -9.16 4.87 0.72
N ALA A 29 -8.68 4.43 1.88
CA ALA A 29 -7.85 3.24 2.04
C ALA A 29 -8.72 2.10 2.60
N THR A 30 -8.85 1.01 1.85
CA THR A 30 -9.52 -0.21 2.29
C THR A 30 -8.47 -1.26 2.64
N ILE A 31 -8.30 -1.54 3.93
CA ILE A 31 -7.38 -2.53 4.46
C ILE A 31 -7.91 -3.92 4.13
N LYS A 32 -7.20 -4.64 3.26
CA LYS A 32 -7.51 -6.02 2.89
C LYS A 32 -6.84 -7.02 3.83
N ALA A 33 -5.63 -6.72 4.29
CA ALA A 33 -4.93 -7.47 5.32
C ALA A 33 -3.96 -6.52 6.02
N ASP A 34 -3.97 -6.47 7.33
CA ASP A 34 -3.01 -5.70 8.12
C ASP A 34 -1.85 -6.58 8.60
N GLY A 35 -0.93 -5.98 9.37
CA GLY A 35 0.21 -6.71 9.91
C GLY A 35 -0.20 -7.83 10.88
N GLU A 36 -1.31 -7.70 11.61
CA GLU A 36 -1.75 -8.78 12.51
C GLU A 36 -2.27 -9.97 11.70
N ALA A 37 -3.12 -9.72 10.70
CA ALA A 37 -3.68 -10.73 9.83
C ALA A 37 -2.62 -11.51 9.03
N THR A 38 -1.50 -10.87 8.71
CA THR A 38 -0.39 -11.51 7.97
C THR A 38 0.76 -11.97 8.86
N GLY A 39 0.68 -11.84 10.19
CA GLY A 39 1.79 -12.19 11.09
C GLY A 39 3.03 -11.32 10.90
N GLY A 40 2.84 -10.07 10.46
CA GLY A 40 3.87 -9.06 10.29
C GLY A 40 4.60 -9.13 8.94
N HIS A 41 4.11 -9.92 7.99
CA HIS A 41 4.77 -10.10 6.70
C HIS A 41 4.50 -8.96 5.71
N CYS A 42 3.26 -8.50 5.62
CA CYS A 42 2.88 -7.38 4.77
C CYS A 42 1.54 -6.75 5.22
N ALA A 43 1.27 -5.56 4.73
CA ALA A 43 -0.09 -5.04 4.66
C ALA A 43 -0.53 -5.03 3.19
N VAL A 44 -1.81 -5.29 2.94
CA VAL A 44 -2.44 -5.17 1.62
C VAL A 44 -3.55 -4.15 1.74
N ILE A 45 -3.43 -3.06 0.98
CA ILE A 45 -4.33 -1.93 1.03
C ILE A 45 -4.77 -1.59 -0.39
N GLU A 46 -6.08 -1.53 -0.61
CA GLU A 46 -6.66 -0.97 -1.82
C GLU A 46 -6.88 0.53 -1.59
N VAL A 47 -6.37 1.39 -2.48
CA VAL A 47 -6.44 2.84 -2.32
C VAL A 47 -7.17 3.47 -3.50
N LEU A 48 -8.23 4.23 -3.19
CA LEU A 48 -8.89 5.13 -4.14
C LEU A 48 -8.50 6.56 -3.82
N SER A 49 -7.87 7.24 -4.78
CA SER A 49 -7.32 8.60 -4.60
C SER A 49 -7.79 9.51 -5.75
N PRO A 50 -8.08 10.80 -5.48
CA PRO A 50 -8.26 11.79 -6.55
C PRO A 50 -6.99 12.00 -7.37
N GLN A 51 -7.13 12.47 -8.61
CA GLN A 51 -5.99 12.82 -9.45
C GLN A 51 -5.08 13.87 -8.78
N GLY A 52 -3.77 13.64 -8.81
CA GLY A 52 -2.78 14.55 -8.23
C GLY A 52 -2.64 14.45 -6.71
N ASN A 53 -3.34 13.49 -6.08
CA ASN A 53 -3.24 13.24 -4.65
C ASN A 53 -2.28 12.08 -4.37
N GLY A 54 -1.28 12.34 -3.55
CA GLY A 54 -0.31 11.36 -3.09
C GLY A 54 0.51 11.92 -1.93
N PRO A 55 1.31 11.05 -1.27
CA PRO A 55 2.07 11.46 -0.10
C PRO A 55 3.21 12.42 -0.48
N PRO A 56 3.67 13.30 0.44
CA PRO A 56 4.93 14.01 0.24
C PRO A 56 6.08 13.00 0.05
N LEU A 57 7.20 13.47 -0.50
CA LEU A 57 8.40 12.65 -0.62
C LEU A 57 8.81 12.08 0.75
N HIS A 58 8.91 10.76 0.85
CA HIS A 58 9.16 10.07 2.11
C HIS A 58 10.03 8.82 1.94
N VAL A 59 10.41 8.21 3.06
CA VAL A 59 11.25 7.01 3.13
C VAL A 59 10.67 6.04 4.15
N HIS A 60 10.40 4.82 3.73
CA HIS A 60 10.14 3.69 4.61
C HIS A 60 11.46 3.08 5.11
N ARG A 61 11.59 2.86 6.42
CA ARG A 61 12.80 2.26 7.03
C ARG A 61 12.68 0.77 7.27
N ASN A 62 11.45 0.26 7.43
CA ASN A 62 11.22 -1.14 7.76
C ASN A 62 10.60 -1.90 6.60
N GLU A 63 9.72 -1.25 5.84
CA GLU A 63 8.91 -1.84 4.78
C GLU A 63 9.46 -1.52 3.39
N ASP A 64 9.48 -2.53 2.51
CA ASP A 64 9.48 -2.29 1.07
C ASP A 64 8.02 -2.02 0.64
N GLU A 65 7.80 -1.13 -0.33
CA GLU A 65 6.45 -0.79 -0.81
C GLU A 65 6.28 -1.20 -2.28
N TRP A 66 5.11 -1.70 -2.63
CA TRP A 66 4.76 -2.02 -4.02
C TRP A 66 3.35 -1.57 -4.36
N PHE A 67 3.15 -1.31 -5.64
CA PHE A 67 1.90 -0.84 -6.20
C PHE A 67 1.51 -1.72 -7.37
N TYR A 68 0.23 -2.08 -7.42
CA TYR A 68 -0.38 -2.67 -8.61
C TYR A 68 -1.52 -1.76 -9.03
N VAL A 69 -1.40 -1.16 -10.21
CA VAL A 69 -2.38 -0.17 -10.67
C VAL A 69 -3.63 -0.89 -11.17
N LEU A 70 -4.76 -0.68 -10.49
CA LEU A 70 -6.04 -1.28 -10.86
C LEU A 70 -6.75 -0.46 -11.94
N GLU A 71 -6.81 0.85 -11.75
CA GLU A 71 -7.47 1.80 -12.64
C GLU A 71 -6.72 3.15 -12.65
N GLY A 72 -6.93 3.96 -13.68
CA GLY A 72 -6.29 5.28 -13.82
C GLY A 72 -4.83 5.23 -14.29
N GLU A 73 -4.10 6.31 -14.03
CA GLU A 73 -2.67 6.43 -14.32
C GLU A 73 -1.99 7.01 -13.07
N MET A 74 -0.84 6.44 -12.71
CA MET A 74 -0.02 6.91 -11.60
C MET A 74 1.37 7.31 -12.09
N LEU A 75 1.88 8.42 -11.56
CA LEU A 75 3.26 8.83 -11.76
C LEU A 75 4.07 8.56 -10.50
N PHE A 76 4.97 7.59 -10.55
CA PHE A 76 5.88 7.29 -9.46
C PHE A 76 7.19 8.05 -9.61
N TRP A 77 7.73 8.53 -8.50
CA TRP A 77 9.12 8.94 -8.40
C TRP A 77 9.81 8.09 -7.34
N VAL A 78 10.88 7.40 -7.72
CA VAL A 78 11.65 6.53 -6.81
C VAL A 78 13.13 6.81 -7.03
N ASN A 79 13.80 7.34 -6.01
CA ASN A 79 15.26 7.57 -6.01
C ASN A 79 15.80 8.25 -7.28
N GLY A 80 15.14 9.31 -7.75
CA GLY A 80 15.55 10.06 -8.93
C GLY A 80 14.99 9.55 -10.26
N GLN A 81 14.25 8.44 -10.27
CA GLN A 81 13.63 7.90 -11.48
C GLN A 81 12.12 8.16 -11.47
N THR A 82 11.60 8.64 -12.60
CA THR A 82 10.16 8.85 -12.82
C THR A 82 9.60 7.74 -13.70
N ILE A 83 8.48 7.14 -13.28
CA ILE A 83 7.85 6.00 -13.94
C ILE A 83 6.35 6.26 -14.04
N THR A 84 5.80 6.29 -15.26
CA THR A 84 4.35 6.37 -15.50
C THR A 84 3.77 4.96 -15.63
N CYS A 85 2.72 4.68 -14.87
CA CYS A 85 2.08 3.37 -14.80
C CYS A 85 0.56 3.49 -15.02
N GLY A 86 0.04 2.75 -16.01
CA GLY A 86 -1.39 2.55 -16.19
C GLY A 86 -1.87 1.21 -15.61
N PRO A 87 -3.13 0.80 -15.87
CA PRO A 87 -3.71 -0.41 -15.30
C PRO A 87 -2.93 -1.68 -15.68
N GLY A 88 -2.73 -2.57 -14.71
CA GLY A 88 -1.95 -3.80 -14.86
C GLY A 88 -0.44 -3.65 -14.66
N SER A 89 0.06 -2.42 -14.48
CA SER A 89 1.45 -2.18 -14.13
C SER A 89 1.74 -2.53 -12.67
N PHE A 90 2.93 -3.09 -12.44
CA PHE A 90 3.54 -3.26 -11.13
C PHE A 90 4.69 -2.27 -10.95
N ALA A 91 4.71 -1.55 -9.83
CA ALA A 91 5.80 -0.67 -9.42
C ALA A 91 6.31 -1.07 -8.03
N PHE A 92 7.62 -0.95 -7.81
CA PHE A 92 8.28 -1.34 -6.57
C PHE A 92 9.18 -0.21 -6.08
N ALA A 93 9.00 0.20 -4.83
CA ALA A 93 9.78 1.19 -4.11
C ALA A 93 10.51 0.50 -2.94
N PRO A 94 11.79 0.14 -3.11
CA PRO A 94 12.56 -0.49 -2.04
C PRO A 94 12.65 0.40 -0.80
N ARG A 95 12.69 -0.23 0.37
CA ARG A 95 12.95 0.46 1.65
C ARG A 95 14.26 1.22 1.59
N ASN A 96 14.37 2.26 2.40
CA ASN A 96 15.51 3.19 2.46
C ASN A 96 15.73 4.05 1.21
N LEU A 97 14.92 3.90 0.16
CA LEU A 97 14.94 4.78 -1.00
C LEU A 97 13.79 5.80 -0.93
N PRO A 98 14.06 7.10 -1.17
CA PRO A 98 13.00 8.10 -1.15
C PRO A 98 12.05 7.91 -2.33
N HIS A 99 10.75 8.04 -2.07
CA HIS A 99 9.72 7.91 -3.09
C HIS A 99 8.45 8.74 -2.80
N THR A 100 7.68 8.97 -3.85
CA THR A 100 6.35 9.60 -3.85
C THR A 100 5.60 9.17 -5.11
N PHE A 101 4.29 9.43 -5.16
CA PHE A 101 3.46 9.25 -6.35
C PHE A 101 2.39 10.34 -6.44
N THR A 102 1.79 10.49 -7.62
CA THR A 102 0.62 11.33 -7.88
C THR A 102 -0.33 10.72 -8.89
#